data_AF-A0A7S4DHR3-F1
#
_entry.id   AF-A0A7S4DHR3-F1
#
_cell.length_a   1.000
_cell.length_b   1.000
_cell.length_c   1.000
_cell.angle_alpha   90.00
_cell.angle_beta   90.00
_cell.angle_gamma   90.00
#
_symmetry.space_group_name_H-M   'P 1'
#
loop_
_entity.id
_entity.type
_entity.pdbx_description
1 polymer ?
#
loop_
_entity_poly.entity_id
_entity_poly.type
_entity_poly.pdbx_seq_one_letter_code
_entity_poly.pdbx_strand_id
1 'polypeptide(L)'
;VTGQHIGALLGLAMAGGNTYGLLLIVALLGHGLVEVPRGLFREARPQRALLRLYFRAAELDTALYDAMFELEDAENEVAQLAAAVGARQAKCPGDEDAERCWGYVMAIQHTQHTFPHGAEGASHHLAPEGGDPGRQPQWEELTKSSFTSCHARLRQAQVAYAARRAQWGTLVRKVTALEAVVQETLERPSPMSAGPS
;
A
#
# COMPACT_ATOMS: atom_id res chain seq x y z
N VAL A 1 65.78 33.33 -8.80
CA VAL A 1 64.51 33.97 -9.27
C VAL A 1 63.28 33.08 -9.05
N THR A 2 63.41 31.74 -9.07
CA THR A 2 62.28 30.80 -8.86
C THR A 2 61.63 30.81 -7.46
N GLY A 3 62.37 31.12 -6.39
CA GLY A 3 61.83 31.13 -5.02
C GLY A 3 60.83 32.26 -4.72
N GLN A 4 60.97 33.43 -5.38
CA GLN A 4 60.11 34.59 -5.14
C GLN A 4 58.69 34.38 -5.68
N HIS A 5 58.56 33.68 -6.82
CA HIS A 5 57.26 33.42 -7.45
C HIS A 5 56.42 32.41 -6.66
N ILE A 6 57.06 31.42 -6.03
CA ILE A 6 56.37 30.40 -5.21
C ILE A 6 55.79 31.03 -3.94
N GLY A 7 56.54 31.93 -3.29
CA GLY A 7 56.05 32.67 -2.11
C GLY A 7 54.84 33.56 -2.42
N ALA A 8 54.84 34.23 -3.57
CA ALA A 8 53.72 35.06 -4.01
C ALA A 8 52.46 34.22 -4.31
N LEU A 9 52.61 33.05 -4.93
CA LEU A 9 51.52 32.11 -5.19
C LEU A 9 50.93 31.55 -3.89
N LEU A 10 51.77 31.19 -2.91
CA LEU A 10 51.30 30.75 -1.58
C LEU A 10 50.54 31.86 -0.86
N GLY A 11 51.04 33.09 -0.90
CA GLY A 11 50.37 34.25 -0.29
C GLY A 11 49.00 34.51 -0.90
N LEU A 12 48.88 34.43 -2.23
CA LEU A 12 47.61 34.58 -2.94
C LEU A 12 46.64 33.42 -2.63
N ALA A 13 47.13 32.19 -2.56
CA ALA A 13 46.33 31.02 -2.21
C ALA A 13 45.82 31.11 -0.75
N MET A 14 46.64 31.62 0.17
CA MET A 14 46.26 31.77 1.58
C MET A 14 45.27 32.93 1.79
N ALA A 15 45.46 34.05 1.07
CA ALA A 15 44.52 35.17 1.08
C ALA A 15 43.20 34.82 0.39
N GLY A 16 43.26 34.15 -0.77
CA GLY A 16 42.08 33.63 -1.47
C GLY A 16 41.34 32.59 -0.63
N GLY A 17 42.06 31.65 -0.02
CA GLY A 17 41.46 30.64 0.87
C GLY A 17 40.69 31.26 2.05
N ASN A 18 41.21 32.34 2.63
CA ASN A 18 40.51 33.06 3.70
C ASN A 18 39.23 33.76 3.22
N THR A 19 39.24 34.38 2.05
CA THR A 19 38.04 35.07 1.53
C THR A 19 37.00 34.07 1.04
N TYR A 20 37.39 33.03 0.29
CA TYR A 20 36.47 31.97 -0.14
C TYR A 20 35.93 31.14 1.03
N GLY A 21 36.75 30.88 2.06
CA GLY A 21 36.31 30.22 3.29
C GLY A 21 35.25 31.03 4.04
N LEU A 22 35.48 32.34 4.20
CA LEU A 22 34.48 33.25 4.78
C LEU A 22 33.22 33.34 3.90
N LEU A 23 33.37 33.35 2.58
CA LEU A 23 32.23 33.40 1.65
C LEU A 23 31.39 32.11 1.73
N LEU A 24 32.03 30.95 1.85
CA LEU A 24 31.34 29.68 2.08
C LEU A 24 30.64 29.65 3.45
N ILE A 25 31.26 30.17 4.50
CA ILE A 25 30.64 30.28 5.83
C ILE A 25 29.42 31.22 5.78
N VAL A 26 29.54 32.39 5.14
CA VAL A 26 28.42 33.34 4.98
C VAL A 26 27.30 32.76 4.12
N ALA A 27 27.63 32.03 3.04
CA ALA A 27 26.67 31.33 2.20
C ALA A 27 25.96 30.20 2.96
N LEU A 28 26.69 29.42 3.75
CA LEU A 28 26.14 28.40 4.66
C LEU A 28 25.30 29.03 5.78
N LEU A 29 25.65 30.21 6.27
CA LEU A 29 24.87 30.93 7.28
C LEU A 29 23.58 31.51 6.68
N GLY A 30 23.61 31.91 5.41
CA GLY A 30 22.42 32.37 4.67
C GLY A 30 21.48 31.24 4.26
N HIS A 31 22.03 30.08 3.86
CA HIS A 31 21.25 28.95 3.33
C HIS A 31 20.97 27.87 4.39
N GLY A 32 21.97 27.47 5.17
CA GLY A 32 21.87 26.40 6.17
C GLY A 32 21.16 26.79 7.47
N LEU A 33 21.23 28.06 7.91
CA LEU A 33 20.58 28.48 9.15
C LEU A 33 19.06 28.62 9.04
N VAL A 34 18.52 28.73 7.81
CA VAL A 34 17.08 28.89 7.59
C VAL A 34 16.44 27.57 7.15
N GLU A 35 17.16 26.72 6.41
CA GLU A 35 16.62 25.43 5.96
C GLU A 35 16.67 24.33 7.02
N VAL A 36 17.70 24.28 7.87
CA VAL A 36 17.78 23.27 8.95
C VAL A 36 16.65 23.44 9.99
N PRO A 37 16.37 24.64 10.56
CA PRO A 37 15.25 24.79 11.47
C PRO A 37 13.91 24.75 10.77
N ARG A 38 13.77 25.15 9.48
CA ARG A 38 12.50 25.00 8.75
C ARG A 38 12.21 23.54 8.37
N GLY A 39 13.23 22.77 8.03
CA GLY A 39 13.15 21.32 7.83
C GLY A 39 12.73 20.65 9.13
N LEU A 40 13.44 20.94 10.22
CA LEU A 40 13.11 20.48 11.57
C LEU A 40 11.72 20.95 12.03
N PHE A 41 11.26 22.18 11.78
CA PHE A 41 9.89 22.62 12.12
C PHE A 41 8.80 22.01 11.24
N ARG A 42 9.14 21.58 10.02
CA ARG A 42 8.22 20.91 9.09
C ARG A 42 8.11 19.41 9.39
N GLU A 43 9.16 18.81 9.94
CA GLU A 43 9.21 17.46 10.48
C GLU A 43 8.71 17.37 11.94
N ALA A 44 8.94 18.38 12.77
CA ALA A 44 8.52 18.47 14.18
C ALA A 44 7.05 18.89 14.36
N ARG A 45 6.25 18.98 13.29
CA ARG A 45 4.79 19.11 13.41
C ARG A 45 4.15 17.74 13.25
N PRO A 46 3.98 16.97 14.34
CA PRO A 46 3.34 15.66 14.25
C PRO A 46 1.91 15.77 13.71
N GLN A 47 1.21 16.90 13.89
CA GLN A 47 -0.08 17.15 13.21
C GLN A 47 0.01 17.13 11.67
N ARG A 48 1.08 17.66 11.06
CA ARG A 48 1.25 17.63 9.60
C ARG A 48 1.65 16.23 9.11
N ALA A 49 2.39 15.48 9.92
CA ALA A 49 2.70 14.08 9.64
C ALA A 49 1.43 13.21 9.73
N LEU A 50 0.58 13.44 10.73
CA LEU A 50 -0.73 12.81 10.87
C LEU A 50 -1.63 13.11 9.65
N LEU A 51 -1.75 14.37 9.24
CA LEU A 51 -2.53 14.75 8.04
C LEU A 51 -2.06 14.01 6.77
N ARG A 52 -0.74 13.88 6.57
CA ARG A 52 -0.19 13.10 5.44
C ARG A 52 -0.51 11.61 5.55
N LEU A 53 -0.51 11.07 6.76
CA LEU A 53 -0.85 9.66 7.00
C LEU A 53 -2.34 9.39 6.85
N TYR A 54 -3.22 10.30 7.26
CA TYR A 54 -4.66 10.18 6.99
C TYR A 54 -4.96 10.25 5.49
N PHE A 55 -4.29 11.13 4.75
CA PHE A 55 -4.44 11.16 3.29
C PHE A 55 -3.99 9.85 2.65
N ARG A 56 -2.84 9.31 3.09
CA ARG A 56 -2.37 7.99 2.66
C ARG A 56 -3.28 6.84 3.11
N ALA A 57 -3.95 6.99 4.25
CA ALA A 57 -4.96 6.04 4.69
C ALA A 57 -6.10 6.04 3.68
N ALA A 58 -6.71 7.19 3.37
CA ALA A 58 -7.78 7.26 2.38
C ALA A 58 -7.39 6.65 1.01
N GLU A 59 -6.18 6.92 0.53
CA GLU A 59 -5.67 6.32 -0.72
C GLU A 59 -5.52 4.79 -0.63
N LEU A 60 -4.95 4.28 0.47
CA LEU A 60 -4.75 2.85 0.67
C LEU A 60 -6.06 2.10 0.94
N ASP A 61 -7.04 2.78 1.54
CA ASP A 61 -8.40 2.29 1.76
C ASP A 61 -9.08 2.03 0.42
N THR A 62 -9.08 3.02 -0.48
CA THR A 62 -9.58 2.85 -1.86
C THR A 62 -8.87 1.71 -2.58
N ALA A 63 -7.54 1.63 -2.51
CA ALA A 63 -6.79 0.55 -3.15
C ALA A 63 -7.10 -0.84 -2.55
N LEU A 64 -7.42 -0.90 -1.26
CA LEU A 64 -7.86 -2.12 -0.57
C LEU A 64 -9.26 -2.52 -1.05
N TYR A 65 -10.19 -1.57 -1.19
CA TYR A 65 -11.50 -1.81 -1.80
C TYR A 65 -11.40 -2.33 -3.23
N ASP A 66 -10.55 -1.73 -4.07
CA ASP A 66 -10.32 -2.22 -5.43
C ASP A 66 -9.80 -3.67 -5.43
N ALA A 67 -8.93 -4.02 -4.47
CA ALA A 67 -8.44 -5.41 -4.31
C ALA A 67 -9.53 -6.38 -3.86
N MET A 68 -10.45 -5.91 -3.02
CA MET A 68 -11.58 -6.70 -2.56
C MET A 68 -12.53 -7.01 -3.72
N PHE A 69 -12.83 -6.01 -4.54
CA PHE A 69 -13.69 -6.19 -5.72
C PHE A 69 -13.08 -7.20 -6.70
N GLU A 70 -11.78 -7.09 -7.00
CA GLU A 70 -11.08 -8.07 -7.85
C GLU A 70 -11.10 -9.50 -7.27
N LEU A 71 -11.06 -9.63 -5.94
CA LEU A 71 -11.21 -10.93 -5.27
C LEU A 71 -12.64 -11.46 -5.41
N GLU A 72 -13.66 -10.64 -5.17
CA GLU A 72 -15.07 -11.01 -5.34
C GLU A 72 -15.38 -11.41 -6.79
N ASP A 73 -14.88 -10.67 -7.77
CA ASP A 73 -15.03 -11.01 -9.19
C ASP A 73 -14.39 -12.36 -9.52
N ALA A 74 -13.19 -12.63 -9.01
CA ALA A 74 -12.53 -13.92 -9.19
C ALA A 74 -13.31 -15.07 -8.49
N GLU A 75 -13.89 -14.81 -7.32
CA GLU A 75 -14.73 -15.77 -6.60
C GLU A 75 -16.06 -16.05 -7.32
N ASN A 76 -16.66 -15.03 -7.93
CA ASN A 76 -17.85 -15.18 -8.76
C ASN A 76 -17.55 -15.99 -10.03
N GLU A 77 -16.39 -15.81 -10.64
CA GLU A 77 -15.93 -16.65 -11.77
C GLU A 77 -15.83 -18.14 -11.37
N VAL A 78 -15.31 -18.42 -10.17
CA VAL A 78 -15.27 -19.79 -9.61
C VAL A 78 -16.68 -20.35 -9.42
N ALA A 79 -17.62 -19.55 -8.90
CA ALA A 79 -19.00 -19.95 -8.70
C ALA A 79 -19.70 -20.27 -10.04
N GLN A 80 -19.47 -19.46 -11.07
CA GLN A 80 -19.99 -19.70 -12.42
C GLN A 80 -19.42 -20.98 -13.04
N LEU A 81 -18.11 -21.23 -12.90
CA LEU A 81 -17.49 -22.48 -13.34
C LEU A 81 -18.05 -23.69 -12.60
N ALA A 82 -18.23 -23.59 -11.29
CA ALA A 82 -18.83 -24.65 -10.48
C ALA A 82 -20.27 -24.95 -10.93
N ALA A 83 -21.08 -23.92 -11.16
CA ALA A 83 -22.44 -24.08 -11.66
C ALA A 83 -22.48 -24.74 -13.05
N ALA A 84 -21.57 -24.37 -13.97
CA ALA A 84 -21.48 -24.94 -15.30
C ALA A 84 -21.09 -26.43 -15.27
N VAL A 85 -20.09 -26.80 -14.46
CA VAL A 85 -19.69 -28.21 -14.29
C VAL A 85 -20.79 -29.01 -13.60
N GLY A 86 -21.43 -28.47 -12.56
CA GLY A 86 -22.53 -29.11 -11.86
C GLY A 86 -23.75 -29.36 -12.75
N ALA A 87 -24.09 -28.39 -13.61
CA ALA A 87 -25.16 -28.54 -14.60
C ALA A 87 -24.86 -29.65 -15.63
N ARG A 88 -23.61 -29.78 -16.08
CA ARG A 88 -23.18 -30.87 -16.97
C ARG A 88 -23.25 -32.23 -16.26
N GLN A 89 -22.76 -32.31 -15.03
CA GLN A 89 -22.79 -33.53 -14.24
C GLN A 89 -24.23 -34.02 -14.00
N ALA A 90 -25.17 -33.11 -13.75
CA ALA A 90 -26.59 -33.44 -13.63
C ALA A 90 -27.22 -33.93 -14.94
N LYS A 91 -26.78 -33.39 -16.08
CA LYS A 91 -27.30 -33.76 -17.41
C LYS A 91 -26.75 -35.10 -17.91
N CYS A 92 -25.49 -35.42 -17.61
CA CYS A 92 -24.79 -36.63 -18.03
C CYS A 92 -24.12 -37.31 -16.81
N PRO A 93 -24.87 -38.08 -16.01
CA PRO A 93 -24.31 -38.80 -14.88
C PRO A 93 -23.35 -39.90 -15.35
N GLY A 94 -22.10 -39.90 -14.84
CA GLY A 94 -21.06 -40.87 -15.19
C GLY A 94 -20.11 -40.45 -16.33
N ASP A 95 -20.14 -39.18 -16.75
CA ASP A 95 -19.14 -38.62 -17.66
C ASP A 95 -17.80 -38.43 -16.92
N GLU A 96 -16.78 -39.24 -17.27
CA GLU A 96 -15.45 -39.20 -16.65
C GLU A 96 -14.81 -37.80 -16.71
N ASP A 97 -15.06 -37.04 -17.79
CA ASP A 97 -14.52 -35.70 -17.95
C ASP A 97 -15.21 -34.71 -17.02
N ALA A 98 -16.52 -34.85 -16.81
CA ALA A 98 -17.27 -34.03 -15.86
C ALA A 98 -16.83 -34.29 -14.42
N GLU A 99 -16.60 -35.56 -14.05
CA GLU A 99 -16.08 -35.92 -12.71
C GLU A 99 -14.67 -35.37 -12.46
N ARG A 100 -13.79 -35.44 -13.46
CA ARG A 100 -12.45 -34.83 -13.39
C ARG A 100 -12.52 -33.32 -13.24
N CYS A 101 -13.38 -32.66 -14.01
CA CYS A 101 -13.62 -31.21 -13.92
C CYS A 101 -14.14 -30.81 -12.54
N TRP A 102 -15.04 -31.60 -11.96
CA TRP A 102 -15.53 -31.38 -10.59
C TRP A 102 -14.42 -31.48 -9.56
N GLY A 103 -13.47 -32.41 -9.73
CA GLY A 103 -12.27 -32.49 -8.90
C GLY A 103 -11.43 -31.21 -8.92
N TYR A 104 -11.27 -30.56 -10.09
CA TYR A 104 -10.58 -29.27 -10.18
C TYR A 104 -11.38 -28.15 -9.50
N VAL A 105 -12.70 -28.08 -9.70
CA VAL A 105 -13.58 -27.08 -9.05
C VAL A 105 -13.49 -27.20 -7.53
N MET A 106 -13.57 -28.42 -6.99
CA MET A 106 -13.47 -28.68 -5.56
C MET A 106 -12.12 -28.22 -4.98
N ALA A 107 -11.02 -28.43 -5.70
CA ALA A 107 -9.71 -27.95 -5.28
C ALA A 107 -9.63 -26.41 -5.22
N ILE A 108 -10.26 -25.72 -6.19
CA ILE A 108 -10.32 -24.25 -6.24
C ILE A 108 -11.25 -23.70 -5.14
N GLN A 109 -12.40 -24.33 -4.93
CA GLN A 109 -13.32 -23.94 -3.83
C GLN A 109 -12.68 -24.15 -2.46
N HIS A 110 -11.91 -25.22 -2.28
CA HIS A 110 -11.16 -25.43 -1.04
C HIS A 110 -10.17 -24.30 -0.78
N THR A 111 -9.46 -23.80 -1.80
CA THR A 111 -8.53 -22.66 -1.65
C THR A 111 -9.26 -21.33 -1.44
N GLN A 112 -10.48 -21.18 -1.94
CA GLN A 112 -11.36 -20.05 -1.62
C GLN A 112 -11.79 -20.08 -0.15
N HIS A 113 -12.41 -21.17 0.31
CA HIS A 113 -12.96 -21.26 1.68
C HIS A 113 -11.89 -21.23 2.78
N THR A 114 -10.67 -21.68 2.50
CA THR A 114 -9.56 -21.64 3.46
C THR A 114 -9.00 -20.21 3.61
N PHE A 115 -9.33 -19.30 2.70
CA PHE A 115 -8.79 -17.96 2.71
C PHE A 115 -9.39 -17.12 3.86
N PRO A 116 -8.56 -16.46 4.70
CA PRO A 116 -9.07 -15.64 5.78
C PRO A 116 -9.71 -14.35 5.24
N HIS A 117 -11.04 -14.35 5.10
CA HIS A 117 -11.79 -13.12 4.86
C HIS A 117 -11.71 -12.25 6.13
N GLY A 118 -11.15 -11.04 6.01
CA GLY A 118 -11.05 -10.12 7.14
C GLY A 118 -12.43 -9.70 7.64
N ALA A 119 -12.60 -9.57 8.95
CA ALA A 119 -13.88 -9.20 9.60
C ALA A 119 -14.49 -7.85 9.14
N GLU A 120 -13.70 -7.00 8.46
CA GLU A 120 -14.13 -5.68 7.97
C GLU A 120 -14.74 -5.71 6.56
N GLY A 121 -14.64 -6.83 5.83
CA GLY A 121 -15.16 -6.94 4.46
C GLY A 121 -16.68 -7.10 4.31
N ALA A 122 -17.42 -7.12 5.42
CA ALA A 122 -18.83 -7.53 5.45
C ALA A 122 -19.85 -6.38 5.36
N SER A 123 -19.45 -5.14 5.05
CA SER A 123 -20.40 -4.02 5.04
C SER A 123 -20.03 -2.98 4.00
N HIS A 124 -20.42 -3.23 2.75
CA HIS A 124 -21.15 -2.30 1.88
C HIS A 124 -21.29 -2.96 0.50
N HIS A 125 -22.35 -3.76 0.36
CA HIS A 125 -22.79 -4.29 -0.93
C HIS A 125 -23.18 -3.13 -1.85
N LEU A 126 -22.29 -2.76 -2.76
CA LEU A 126 -22.69 -2.21 -4.04
C LEU A 126 -22.72 -3.38 -5.01
N ALA A 127 -23.94 -3.84 -5.29
CA ALA A 127 -24.18 -4.88 -6.28
C ALA A 127 -23.45 -4.50 -7.60
N PRO A 128 -22.73 -5.43 -8.23
CA PRO A 128 -22.11 -5.16 -9.51
C PRO A 128 -23.21 -4.97 -10.57
N GLU A 129 -23.53 -3.71 -10.88
CA GLU A 129 -24.24 -3.34 -12.10
C GLU A 129 -23.28 -3.51 -13.28
N GLY A 130 -23.24 -4.69 -13.90
CA GLY A 130 -22.46 -4.85 -15.13
C GLY A 130 -22.10 -6.25 -15.60
N GLY A 131 -22.63 -7.33 -15.04
CA GLY A 131 -22.48 -8.68 -15.59
C GLY A 131 -23.73 -9.08 -16.36
N ASP A 132 -23.63 -9.25 -17.68
CA ASP A 132 -24.70 -9.86 -18.50
C ASP A 132 -25.11 -11.22 -17.90
N PRO A 133 -26.33 -11.39 -17.37
CA PRO A 133 -26.72 -12.60 -16.63
C PRO A 133 -26.94 -13.84 -17.53
N GLY A 134 -26.50 -13.81 -18.79
CA GLY A 134 -26.92 -14.78 -19.80
C GLY A 134 -25.87 -15.75 -20.32
N ARG A 135 -24.56 -15.45 -20.23
CA ARG A 135 -23.57 -16.27 -20.93
C ARG A 135 -23.03 -17.41 -20.06
N GLN A 136 -23.81 -18.48 -19.95
CA GLN A 136 -23.28 -19.75 -19.47
C GLN A 136 -22.12 -20.18 -20.39
N PRO A 137 -20.93 -20.45 -19.83
CA PRO A 137 -19.81 -20.92 -20.63
C PRO A 137 -20.21 -22.23 -21.31
N GLN A 138 -20.10 -22.23 -22.63
CA GLN A 138 -20.39 -23.42 -23.43
C GLN A 138 -19.36 -24.47 -23.04
N TRP A 139 -19.78 -25.72 -22.81
CA TRP A 139 -18.92 -26.80 -22.29
C TRP A 139 -17.64 -27.03 -23.10
N GLU A 140 -17.65 -26.62 -24.38
CA GLU A 140 -16.53 -26.65 -25.33
C GLU A 140 -15.39 -25.69 -24.94
N GLU A 141 -15.72 -24.64 -24.18
CA GLU A 141 -14.75 -23.64 -23.66
C GLU A 141 -14.22 -24.02 -22.26
N LEU A 142 -14.92 -24.90 -21.51
CA LEU A 142 -14.49 -25.44 -20.22
C LEU A 142 -13.38 -26.50 -20.40
N THR A 143 -12.23 -26.06 -20.85
CA THR A 143 -11.01 -26.88 -20.96
C THR A 143 -10.18 -26.78 -19.68
N LYS A 144 -9.25 -27.71 -19.45
CA LYS A 144 -8.25 -27.66 -18.37
C LYS A 144 -7.57 -26.28 -18.21
N SER A 145 -7.35 -25.57 -19.32
CA SER A 145 -6.78 -24.21 -19.34
C SER A 145 -7.66 -23.18 -18.61
N SER A 146 -8.98 -23.27 -18.73
CA SER A 146 -9.93 -22.38 -18.06
C SER A 146 -9.84 -22.52 -16.53
N PHE A 147 -9.80 -23.76 -16.02
CA PHE A 147 -9.62 -24.05 -14.60
C PHE A 147 -8.28 -23.54 -14.07
N THR A 148 -7.19 -23.74 -14.83
CA THR A 148 -5.88 -23.23 -14.42
C THR A 148 -5.81 -21.70 -14.44
N SER A 149 -6.42 -21.06 -15.43
CA SER A 149 -6.46 -19.60 -15.54
C SER A 149 -7.31 -18.99 -14.41
N CYS A 150 -8.48 -19.57 -14.13
CA CYS A 150 -9.33 -19.17 -13.03
C CYS A 150 -8.64 -19.36 -11.67
N HIS A 151 -8.02 -20.52 -11.42
CA HIS A 151 -7.26 -20.74 -10.19
C HIS A 151 -6.08 -19.76 -10.04
N ALA A 152 -5.36 -19.47 -11.14
CA ALA A 152 -4.27 -18.49 -11.13
C ALA A 152 -4.79 -17.08 -10.81
N ARG A 153 -5.90 -16.67 -11.43
CA ARG A 153 -6.55 -15.38 -11.19
C ARG A 153 -7.05 -15.26 -9.74
N LEU A 154 -7.72 -16.28 -9.22
CA LEU A 154 -8.14 -16.34 -7.81
C LEU A 154 -6.93 -16.20 -6.87
N ARG A 155 -5.85 -16.96 -7.11
CA ARG A 155 -4.63 -16.87 -6.31
C ARG A 155 -3.98 -15.50 -6.37
N GLN A 156 -3.95 -14.89 -7.55
CA GLN A 156 -3.40 -13.56 -7.73
C GLN A 156 -4.21 -12.51 -6.96
N ALA A 157 -5.55 -12.59 -7.03
CA ALA A 157 -6.45 -11.70 -6.29
C ALA A 157 -6.30 -11.89 -4.76
N GLN A 158 -6.24 -13.14 -4.28
CA GLN A 158 -5.99 -13.46 -2.87
C GLN A 158 -4.67 -12.86 -2.36
N VAL A 159 -3.58 -13.02 -3.12
CA VAL A 159 -2.26 -12.47 -2.75
C VAL A 159 -2.27 -10.94 -2.77
N ALA A 160 -2.89 -10.33 -3.79
CA ALA A 160 -3.01 -8.88 -3.89
C ALA A 160 -3.82 -8.29 -2.72
N TYR A 161 -4.96 -8.89 -2.38
CA TYR A 161 -5.77 -8.49 -1.23
C TYR A 161 -4.99 -8.66 0.09
N ALA A 162 -4.36 -9.82 0.30
CA ALA A 162 -3.57 -10.07 1.52
C ALA A 162 -2.42 -9.07 1.68
N ALA A 163 -1.72 -8.73 0.60
CA ALA A 163 -0.65 -7.73 0.61
C ALA A 163 -1.17 -6.33 0.98
N ARG A 164 -2.25 -5.89 0.36
CA ARG A 164 -2.87 -4.57 0.65
C ARG A 164 -3.42 -4.51 2.07
N ARG A 165 -4.01 -5.61 2.55
CA ARG A 165 -4.47 -5.74 3.94
C ARG A 165 -3.32 -5.62 4.94
N ALA A 166 -2.17 -6.25 4.67
CA ALA A 166 -0.99 -6.13 5.51
C ALA A 166 -0.41 -4.71 5.52
N GLN A 167 -0.43 -4.02 4.37
CA GLN A 167 -0.04 -2.62 4.26
C GLN A 167 -0.97 -1.72 5.09
N TRP A 168 -2.28 -1.93 5.01
CA TRP A 168 -3.29 -1.22 5.82
C TRP A 168 -3.02 -1.38 7.31
N GLY A 169 -2.84 -2.62 7.78
CA GLY A 169 -2.55 -2.89 9.20
C GLY A 169 -1.22 -2.28 9.68
N THR A 170 -0.26 -2.06 8.78
CA THR A 170 0.99 -1.35 9.11
C THR A 170 0.76 0.16 9.21
N LEU A 171 -0.07 0.71 8.33
CA LEU A 171 -0.43 2.13 8.34
C LEU A 171 -1.22 2.50 9.58
N VAL A 172 -2.27 1.73 9.92
CA VAL A 172 -3.07 1.94 11.13
C VAL A 172 -2.19 1.97 12.38
N ARG A 173 -1.28 1.00 12.53
CA ARG A 173 -0.32 0.98 13.65
C ARG A 173 0.54 2.24 13.73
N LYS A 174 1.00 2.76 12.58
CA LYS A 174 1.78 4.02 12.53
C LYS A 174 0.94 5.22 12.93
N VAL A 175 -0.31 5.29 12.47
CA VAL A 175 -1.25 6.37 12.82
C VAL A 175 -1.53 6.35 14.31
N THR A 176 -1.94 5.22 14.88
CA THR A 176 -2.23 5.09 16.31
C THR A 176 -1.02 5.43 17.19
N ALA A 177 0.19 5.03 16.78
CA ALA A 177 1.40 5.38 17.51
C ALA A 177 1.68 6.90 17.50
N LEU A 178 1.47 7.56 16.36
CA LEU A 178 1.67 9.01 16.25
C LEU A 178 0.56 9.80 16.95
N GLU A 179 -0.68 9.34 16.90
CA GLU A 179 -1.80 9.90 17.66
C GLU A 179 -1.49 9.87 19.16
N ALA A 180 -1.00 8.75 19.69
CA ALA A 180 -0.62 8.62 21.10
C ALA A 180 0.45 9.65 21.51
N VAL A 181 1.50 9.83 20.68
CA VAL A 181 2.55 10.83 20.94
C VAL A 181 2.00 12.26 20.88
N VAL A 182 1.11 12.56 19.92
CA VAL A 182 0.49 13.88 19.82
C VAL A 182 -0.37 14.17 21.04
N GLN A 183 -1.17 13.19 21.48
CA GLN A 183 -1.99 13.32 22.67
C GLN A 183 -1.13 13.60 23.91
N GLU A 184 -0.04 12.86 24.10
CA GLU A 184 0.91 13.08 25.20
C GLU A 184 1.53 14.49 25.18
N THR A 185 1.89 14.99 23.99
CA THR A 185 2.43 16.35 23.87
C THR A 185 1.39 17.45 24.15
N LEU A 186 0.11 17.21 23.89
CA LEU A 186 -0.97 18.14 24.19
C LEU A 186 -1.35 18.13 25.69
N GLU A 187 -1.20 16.99 26.36
CA GLU A 187 -1.52 16.82 27.79
C GLU A 187 -0.44 17.36 28.73
N ARG A 188 0.79 17.66 28.26
CA ARG A 188 1.79 18.33 29.10
C ARG A 188 1.38 19.78 29.39
N PRO A 189 1.02 20.15 30.63
CA PRO A 189 0.77 21.55 30.97
C PRO A 189 2.07 22.35 30.83
N SER A 190 2.01 23.45 30.07
CA SER A 190 3.11 24.40 29.92
C SER A 190 3.61 24.85 31.30
N PRO A 191 4.91 24.74 31.64
CA PRO A 191 5.47 25.23 32.89
C PRO A 191 5.66 26.75 32.85
N MET A 192 4.60 27.51 32.55
CA MET A 192 4.60 28.98 32.57
C MET A 192 3.24 29.51 33.03
N SER A 193 2.91 29.27 34.30
CA SER A 193 1.99 30.15 35.04
C SER A 193 2.33 30.26 36.54
N ALA A 194 3.54 29.87 36.96
CA ALA A 194 4.08 30.29 38.25
C ALA A 194 4.50 31.77 38.15
N GLY A 195 3.53 32.67 38.16
CA GLY A 195 3.76 34.09 38.37
C GLY A 195 4.30 34.31 39.80
N PRO A 196 5.36 35.11 40.00
CA PRO A 196 5.81 35.43 41.34
C PRO A 196 4.72 36.23 42.06
N SER A 197 4.34 35.72 43.24
CA SER A 197 3.43 36.36 44.19
C SER A 197 4.09 37.56 44.87
#